data_AF-A0AAE0LAF4-F1
#
_entry.id   AF-A0AAE0LAF4-F1
#
_cell.length_a   1.000
_cell.length_b   1.000
_cell.length_c   1.000
_cell.angle_alpha   90.00
_cell.angle_beta   90.00
_cell.angle_gamma   90.00
#
_symmetry.space_group_name_H-M   'P 1'
#
loop_
_entity.id
_entity.type
_entity.pdbx_description
1 polymer ?
#
loop_
_entity_poly.entity_id
_entity_poly.type
_entity_poly.pdbx_seq_one_letter_code
_entity_poly.pdbx_strand_id
1 'polypeptide(L)'
;MDQYFTQYIGRFTRQPHGSNQTEILTNLKGMAMEILKEFQQAHGRLPKFIVFLRDGVTEGQMLEVLQKEVQALIDALCELTGARSVKDRLRSNGPRICFAVIRKGHKVHLYNGDKNPEPGTVVDHPDFTDAELVNFNLVSHTGIGRPENQKSVKVPSYVVLYDEIWHDRPDPIAMPLEQIQKMCFALCHLYGYAPRTHVYWVNN
;
A
#
# COMPACT_ATOMS: atom_id res chain seq x y z
N MET A 1 7.91 6.91 16.04
CA MET A 1 6.86 7.25 15.07
C MET A 1 6.61 8.73 15.18
N ASP A 2 6.81 9.47 14.10
CA ASP A 2 6.76 10.93 14.07
C ASP A 2 5.72 11.40 13.05
N GLN A 3 5.28 12.65 13.18
CA GLN A 3 4.31 13.25 12.26
C GLN A 3 4.85 13.46 10.84
N TYR A 4 6.18 13.33 10.66
CA TYR A 4 6.86 13.53 9.38
C TYR A 4 7.16 12.22 8.66
N PHE A 5 6.78 11.06 9.22
CA PHE A 5 7.03 9.73 8.66
C PHE A 5 8.52 9.45 8.37
N THR A 6 9.42 9.94 9.22
CA THR A 6 10.86 9.71 9.07
C THR A 6 11.37 8.57 9.95
N GLN A 7 10.57 8.14 10.94
CA GLN A 7 10.93 7.06 11.85
C GLN A 7 9.93 5.89 11.79
N TYR A 8 10.45 4.71 11.48
CA TYR A 8 9.67 3.48 11.34
C TYR A 8 10.03 2.45 12.41
N ILE A 9 9.03 1.70 12.87
CA ILE A 9 9.21 0.53 13.72
C ILE A 9 9.06 -0.71 12.85
N GLY A 10 10.03 -1.62 12.94
CA GLY A 10 9.99 -2.90 12.24
C GLY A 10 9.54 -4.04 13.14
N ARG A 11 8.79 -4.98 12.57
CA ARG A 11 8.55 -6.32 13.11
C ARG A 11 8.77 -7.35 12.03
N PHE A 12 9.33 -8.49 12.42
CA PHE A 12 9.56 -9.62 11.54
C PHE A 12 9.12 -10.90 12.23
N THR A 13 8.58 -11.83 11.44
CA THR A 13 8.16 -13.14 11.91
C THR A 13 8.69 -14.18 10.93
N ARG A 14 9.12 -15.33 11.44
CA ARG A 14 9.47 -16.47 10.61
C ARG A 14 8.19 -17.13 10.10
N GLN A 15 8.13 -17.44 8.81
CA GLN A 15 7.03 -18.20 8.24
C GLN A 15 7.35 -19.71 8.21
N PRO A 16 6.37 -20.59 8.45
CA PRO A 16 6.54 -22.02 8.27
C PRO A 16 6.89 -22.35 6.81
N HIS A 17 7.93 -23.16 6.59
CA HIS A 17 8.29 -23.60 5.25
C HIS A 17 7.50 -24.87 4.90
N GLY A 18 6.58 -24.77 3.93
CA GLY A 18 5.77 -25.88 3.43
C GLY A 18 5.61 -25.75 1.91
N SER A 19 5.62 -26.90 1.22
CA SER A 19 5.69 -27.01 -0.25
C SER A 19 4.60 -26.21 -0.96
N ASN A 20 5.03 -25.25 -1.78
CA ASN A 20 4.26 -24.28 -2.55
C ASN A 20 3.54 -23.19 -1.71
N GLN A 21 3.92 -21.93 -1.96
CA GLN A 21 3.04 -20.76 -1.83
C GLN A 21 2.54 -20.38 -0.43
N THR A 22 3.35 -19.69 0.37
CA THR A 22 2.76 -18.79 1.40
C THR A 22 3.43 -17.42 1.38
N GLU A 23 3.36 -16.72 0.24
CA GLU A 23 3.55 -15.26 0.24
C GLU A 23 2.55 -14.56 1.19
N ILE A 24 1.47 -15.25 1.57
CA ILE A 24 0.49 -14.77 2.55
C ILE A 24 1.09 -14.67 3.96
N LEU A 25 0.93 -13.51 4.59
CA LEU A 25 1.42 -13.21 5.93
C LEU A 25 0.61 -13.90 7.02
N THR A 26 1.07 -15.08 7.46
CA THR A 26 0.38 -15.92 8.46
C THR A 26 0.25 -15.31 9.86
N ASN A 27 1.20 -14.50 10.31
CA ASN A 27 1.18 -13.86 11.64
C ASN A 27 1.02 -12.32 11.54
N LEU A 28 0.30 -11.83 10.54
CA LEU A 28 0.09 -10.39 10.36
C LEU A 28 -0.66 -9.76 11.54
N LYS A 29 -1.68 -10.45 12.07
CA LYS A 29 -2.46 -9.97 13.23
C LYS A 29 -1.56 -9.65 14.42
N GLY A 30 -0.69 -10.59 14.82
CA GLY A 30 0.21 -10.41 15.95
C GLY A 30 1.18 -9.24 15.75
N MET A 31 1.84 -9.18 14.59
CA MET A 31 2.76 -8.08 14.26
C MET A 31 2.06 -6.72 14.27
N ALA A 32 0.86 -6.64 13.68
CA ALA A 32 0.07 -5.41 13.67
C ALA A 32 -0.32 -4.97 15.08
N MET A 33 -0.74 -5.90 15.94
CA MET A 33 -1.08 -5.61 17.33
C MET A 33 0.11 -5.08 18.12
N GLU A 34 1.31 -5.65 17.95
CA GLU A 34 2.52 -5.15 18.60
C GLU A 34 2.84 -3.72 18.19
N ILE A 35 2.86 -3.44 16.88
CA ILE A 35 3.15 -2.09 16.34
C ILE A 35 2.11 -1.07 16.84
N LEU A 36 0.83 -1.44 16.83
CA LEU A 36 -0.25 -0.55 17.26
C LEU A 36 -0.24 -0.29 18.77
N LYS A 37 0.14 -1.29 19.58
CA LYS A 37 0.33 -1.12 21.03
C LYS A 37 1.50 -0.20 21.31
N GLU A 38 2.62 -0.34 20.60
CA GLU A 38 3.75 0.60 20.72
C GLU A 38 3.37 2.01 20.30
N PHE A 39 2.60 2.16 19.22
CA PHE A 39 2.04 3.46 18.84
C PHE A 39 1.20 4.06 19.96
N GLN A 40 0.32 3.27 20.54
CA GLN A 40 -0.55 3.72 21.63
C GLN A 40 0.25 4.10 22.87
N GLN A 41 1.30 3.35 23.21
CA GLN A 41 2.19 3.68 24.32
C GLN A 41 2.94 4.99 24.09
N ALA A 42 3.42 5.23 22.87
CA ALA A 42 4.16 6.44 22.52
C ALA A 42 3.27 7.70 22.42
N HIS A 43 2.02 7.56 21.99
CA HIS A 43 1.14 8.70 21.67
C HIS A 43 -0.11 8.81 22.55
N GLY A 44 -0.33 7.87 23.47
CA GLY A 44 -1.51 7.81 24.36
C GLY A 44 -2.82 7.41 23.65
N ARG A 45 -2.78 7.13 22.35
CA ARG A 45 -3.96 6.80 21.52
C ARG A 45 -3.57 5.94 20.33
N LEU A 46 -4.52 5.18 19.80
CA LEU A 46 -4.36 4.49 18.52
C LEU A 46 -4.33 5.49 17.34
N PRO A 47 -3.73 5.13 16.19
CA PRO A 47 -3.80 5.96 15.00
C PRO A 47 -5.23 6.00 14.45
N LYS A 48 -5.66 7.16 13.95
CA LYS A 48 -7.01 7.31 13.36
C LYS A 48 -7.11 6.65 11.97
N PHE A 49 -6.01 6.69 11.22
CA PHE A 49 -5.91 6.21 9.86
C PHE A 49 -4.68 5.31 9.73
N ILE A 50 -4.85 4.16 9.10
CA ILE A 50 -3.80 3.16 8.88
C ILE A 50 -3.76 2.87 7.39
N VAL A 51 -2.61 3.08 6.78
CA VAL A 51 -2.37 2.76 5.38
C VAL A 51 -1.40 1.59 5.32
N PHE A 52 -1.83 0.50 4.71
CA PHE A 52 -1.06 -0.72 4.58
C PHE A 52 -0.66 -0.92 3.11
N LEU A 53 0.64 -0.86 2.82
CA LEU A 53 1.20 -1.04 1.49
C LEU A 53 1.87 -2.41 1.41
N ARG A 54 1.24 -3.36 0.70
CA ARG A 54 1.67 -4.77 0.60
C ARG A 54 2.41 -5.01 -0.73
N ASP A 55 3.68 -5.40 -0.68
CA ASP A 55 4.53 -5.62 -1.87
C ASP A 55 4.90 -7.10 -2.10
N GLY A 56 4.83 -7.61 -3.32
CA GLY A 56 5.12 -9.02 -3.61
C GLY A 56 3.89 -9.91 -3.39
N VAL A 57 2.82 -9.57 -4.12
CA VAL A 57 1.59 -10.35 -4.25
C VAL A 57 1.28 -10.44 -5.74
N THR A 58 1.07 -11.65 -6.25
CA THR A 58 0.62 -11.86 -7.62
C THR A 58 -0.90 -11.69 -7.74
N GLU A 59 -1.38 -11.49 -8.97
CA GLU A 59 -2.82 -11.36 -9.26
C GLU A 59 -3.65 -12.54 -8.75
N GLY A 60 -3.15 -13.78 -8.93
CA GLY A 60 -3.83 -14.99 -8.46
C GLY A 60 -3.95 -15.11 -6.94
N GLN A 61 -3.19 -14.33 -6.16
CA GLN A 61 -3.22 -14.36 -4.70
C GLN A 61 -4.02 -13.21 -4.09
N MET A 62 -4.52 -12.25 -4.88
CA MET A 62 -5.22 -11.07 -4.36
C MET A 62 -6.43 -11.43 -3.49
N LEU A 63 -7.21 -12.44 -3.92
CA LEU A 63 -8.36 -12.92 -3.15
C LEU A 63 -7.94 -13.51 -1.80
N GLU A 64 -6.83 -14.26 -1.79
CA GLU A 64 -6.32 -14.87 -0.57
C GLU A 64 -5.75 -13.80 0.39
N VAL A 65 -5.06 -12.78 -0.13
CA VAL A 65 -4.61 -11.62 0.66
C VAL A 65 -5.78 -10.87 1.26
N LEU A 66 -6.86 -10.64 0.50
CA LEU A 66 -8.08 -10.02 1.01
C LEU A 66 -8.69 -10.87 2.15
N GLN A 67 -8.83 -12.19 1.95
CA GLN A 67 -9.47 -13.05 2.94
C GLN A 67 -8.64 -13.29 4.20
N LYS A 68 -7.31 -13.30 4.10
CA LYS A 68 -6.42 -13.64 5.22
C LYS A 68 -5.74 -12.43 5.83
N GLU A 69 -5.09 -11.59 5.02
CA GLU A 69 -4.29 -10.47 5.54
C GLU A 69 -5.15 -9.28 5.93
N VAL A 70 -6.07 -8.85 5.06
CA VAL A 70 -6.98 -7.74 5.38
C VAL A 70 -7.85 -8.10 6.58
N GLN A 71 -8.38 -9.33 6.61
CA GLN A 71 -9.15 -9.81 7.77
C GLN A 71 -8.30 -9.84 9.05
N ALA A 72 -7.03 -10.30 8.99
CA ALA A 72 -6.14 -10.29 10.14
C ALA A 72 -5.91 -8.88 10.72
N LEU A 73 -5.81 -7.85 9.87
CA LEU A 73 -5.71 -6.46 10.31
C LEU A 73 -7.02 -5.96 10.92
N ILE A 74 -8.17 -6.29 10.32
CA ILE A 74 -9.48 -5.96 10.87
C ILE A 74 -9.64 -6.58 12.27
N ASP A 75 -9.27 -7.86 12.42
CA ASP A 75 -9.36 -8.58 13.69
C ASP A 75 -8.45 -7.97 14.75
N ALA A 76 -7.21 -7.61 14.38
CA ALA A 76 -6.29 -6.90 15.27
C ALA A 76 -6.90 -5.59 15.79
N LEU A 77 -7.51 -4.80 14.91
CA LEU A 77 -8.13 -3.53 15.30
C LEU A 77 -9.38 -3.71 16.14
N CYS A 78 -10.25 -4.65 15.79
CA CYS A 78 -11.44 -4.95 16.57
C CYS A 78 -11.06 -5.41 17.98
N GLU A 79 -10.05 -6.27 18.10
CA GLU A 79 -9.54 -6.74 19.39
C GLU A 79 -8.95 -5.59 20.23
N LEU A 80 -8.11 -4.74 19.63
CA LEU A 80 -7.51 -3.58 20.32
C LEU A 80 -8.54 -2.53 20.76
N THR A 81 -9.64 -2.40 20.04
CA THR A 81 -10.70 -1.42 20.34
C THR A 81 -11.85 -2.01 21.17
N GLY A 82 -11.85 -3.32 21.42
CA GLY A 82 -12.98 -4.02 22.04
C GLY A 82 -14.25 -4.03 21.18
N ALA A 83 -14.13 -3.73 19.89
CA ALA A 83 -15.25 -3.71 18.96
C ALA A 83 -15.63 -5.14 18.54
N ARG A 84 -16.93 -5.43 18.47
CA ARG A 84 -17.43 -6.74 18.03
C ARG A 84 -17.53 -6.87 16.51
N SER A 85 -17.44 -5.75 15.80
CA SER A 85 -17.52 -5.69 14.34
C SER A 85 -16.84 -4.43 13.81
N VAL A 86 -16.54 -4.41 12.51
CA VAL A 86 -16.07 -3.19 11.81
C VAL A 86 -17.05 -2.04 12.01
N LYS A 87 -18.37 -2.28 11.91
CA LYS A 87 -19.40 -1.26 12.13
C LYS A 87 -19.35 -0.68 13.54
N ASP A 88 -19.10 -1.51 14.56
CA ASP A 88 -18.95 -1.06 15.95
C ASP A 88 -17.68 -0.21 16.12
N ARG A 89 -16.57 -0.64 15.50
CA ARG A 89 -15.31 0.11 15.49
C ARG A 89 -15.47 1.47 14.85
N LEU A 90 -16.11 1.54 13.68
CA LEU A 90 -16.31 2.80 12.96
C LEU A 90 -17.29 3.74 13.69
N ARG A 91 -18.36 3.20 14.28
CA ARG A 91 -19.32 3.99 15.10
C ARG A 91 -18.68 4.60 16.35
N SER A 92 -17.73 3.91 16.95
CA SER A 92 -16.95 4.40 18.10
C SER A 92 -15.76 5.27 17.68
N ASN A 93 -15.68 5.71 16.42
CA ASN A 93 -14.59 6.51 15.86
C ASN A 93 -13.21 5.84 16.06
N GLY A 94 -13.17 4.51 15.98
CA GLY A 94 -11.96 3.72 16.00
C GLY A 94 -11.14 3.85 14.70
N PRO A 95 -9.95 3.22 14.66
CA PRO A 95 -9.05 3.30 13.51
C PRO A 95 -9.68 2.80 12.21
N ARG A 96 -9.37 3.49 11.10
CA ARG A 96 -9.77 3.14 9.73
C ARG A 96 -8.57 2.63 8.94
N ILE A 97 -8.77 1.63 8.09
CA ILE A 97 -7.71 1.04 7.24
C ILE A 97 -7.92 1.38 5.75
N CYS A 98 -6.84 1.68 5.05
CA CYS A 98 -6.72 1.48 3.60
C CYS A 98 -5.59 0.47 3.32
N PHE A 99 -5.91 -0.58 2.57
CA PHE A 99 -4.99 -1.64 2.18
C PHE A 99 -4.79 -1.59 0.67
N ALA A 100 -3.56 -1.32 0.25
CA ALA A 100 -3.17 -1.33 -1.16
C ALA A 100 -2.03 -2.31 -1.41
N VAL A 101 -2.16 -3.10 -2.47
CA VAL A 101 -1.11 -3.96 -2.99
C VAL A 101 -0.30 -3.18 -4.02
N ILE A 102 1.02 -3.25 -3.90
CA ILE A 102 1.98 -2.73 -4.87
C ILE A 102 2.47 -3.90 -5.70
N ARG A 103 2.21 -3.83 -7.01
CA ARG A 103 2.69 -4.79 -8.00
C ARG A 103 3.77 -4.13 -8.84
N LYS A 104 5.01 -4.49 -8.58
CA LYS A 104 6.16 -3.96 -9.31
C LYS A 104 6.41 -4.84 -10.54
N GLY A 105 6.31 -4.26 -11.73
CA GLY A 105 6.79 -4.92 -12.94
C GLY A 105 5.76 -5.73 -13.72
N HIS A 106 4.50 -5.30 -13.77
CA HIS A 106 3.70 -5.62 -14.96
C HIS A 106 4.36 -4.97 -16.18
N LYS A 107 4.25 -5.61 -17.35
CA LYS A 107 4.88 -5.22 -18.63
C LYS A 107 4.33 -3.89 -19.20
N VAL A 108 3.92 -2.97 -18.34
CA VAL A 108 3.45 -1.63 -18.70
C VAL A 108 4.67 -0.74 -18.82
N HIS A 109 4.96 -0.42 -20.07
CA HIS A 109 5.98 0.55 -20.44
C HIS A 109 5.27 1.84 -20.85
N LEU A 110 5.43 2.88 -20.04
CA LEU A 110 4.89 4.19 -20.34
C LEU A 110 5.91 5.03 -21.10
N TYR A 111 5.42 5.83 -22.04
CA TYR A 111 6.17 6.76 -22.88
C TYR A 111 5.40 8.07 -23.00
N ASN A 112 6.12 9.18 -23.07
CA ASN A 112 5.60 10.50 -23.45
C ASN A 112 6.33 10.93 -24.72
N GLY A 113 5.78 10.58 -25.88
CA GLY A 113 6.50 10.62 -27.15
C GLY A 113 7.71 9.67 -27.11
N ASP A 114 8.90 10.19 -27.42
CA ASP A 114 10.17 9.43 -27.40
C ASP A 114 10.84 9.41 -26.01
N LYS A 115 10.20 9.99 -24.98
CA LYS A 115 10.78 10.16 -23.64
C LYS A 115 10.03 9.33 -22.60
N ASN A 116 10.66 9.14 -21.43
CA ASN A 116 9.96 8.63 -20.27
C ASN A 116 8.98 9.69 -19.73
N PRO A 117 7.84 9.29 -19.15
CA PRO A 117 6.97 10.23 -18.45
C PRO A 117 7.67 10.86 -17.24
N GLU A 118 7.24 12.06 -16.89
CA GLU A 118 7.76 12.78 -15.72
C GLU A 118 7.34 12.09 -14.41
N PRO A 119 8.17 12.12 -13.35
CA PRO A 119 7.77 11.69 -12.02
C PRO A 119 6.50 12.41 -11.55
N GLY A 120 5.58 11.67 -10.96
CA GLY A 120 4.24 12.13 -10.59
C GLY A 120 3.19 11.81 -11.65
N THR A 121 3.59 11.30 -12.83
CA THR A 121 2.64 10.82 -13.83
C THR A 121 1.86 9.64 -13.28
N VAL A 122 0.53 9.75 -13.32
CA VAL A 122 -0.42 8.71 -12.94
C VAL A 122 -1.17 8.24 -14.18
N VAL A 123 -1.39 6.94 -14.29
CA VAL A 123 -2.28 6.34 -15.29
C VAL A 123 -3.31 5.47 -14.58
N ASP A 124 -4.57 5.89 -14.61
CA ASP A 124 -5.72 5.23 -14.00
C ASP A 124 -6.86 4.97 -14.99
N HIS A 125 -6.57 5.09 -16.29
CA HIS A 125 -7.54 4.85 -17.36
C HIS A 125 -7.82 3.35 -17.55
N PRO A 126 -9.09 2.92 -17.74
CA PRO A 126 -9.48 1.50 -17.90
C PRO A 126 -8.75 0.72 -18.99
N ASP A 127 -8.16 1.38 -19.98
CA ASP A 127 -7.35 0.73 -21.03
C ASP A 127 -5.99 0.21 -20.51
N PHE A 128 -5.52 0.76 -19.38
CA PHE A 128 -4.23 0.44 -18.76
C PHE A 128 -4.38 -0.18 -17.38
N THR A 129 -5.62 -0.20 -16.87
CA THR A 129 -5.96 -0.67 -15.54
C THR A 129 -7.02 -1.76 -15.59
N ASP A 130 -7.22 -2.46 -14.47
CA ASP A 130 -8.27 -3.48 -14.40
C ASP A 130 -9.62 -2.80 -14.15
N ALA A 131 -10.58 -3.00 -15.05
CA ALA A 131 -11.89 -2.35 -14.98
C ALA A 131 -12.70 -2.76 -13.73
N GLU A 132 -12.41 -3.90 -13.12
CA GLU A 132 -13.13 -4.41 -11.95
C GLU A 132 -12.45 -4.02 -10.62
N LEU A 133 -11.25 -3.46 -10.66
CA LEU A 133 -10.46 -3.12 -9.47
C LEU A 133 -10.19 -1.62 -9.39
N VAL A 134 -10.08 -1.11 -8.16
CA VAL A 134 -9.58 0.25 -7.94
C VAL A 134 -8.05 0.23 -7.99
N ASN A 135 -7.48 0.66 -9.10
CA ASN A 135 -6.04 0.59 -9.32
C ASN A 135 -5.51 1.73 -10.22
N PHE A 136 -4.20 1.93 -10.15
CA PHE A 136 -3.51 2.96 -10.91
C PHE A 136 -2.03 2.61 -11.06
N ASN A 137 -1.38 3.16 -12.08
CA ASN A 137 0.07 3.13 -12.26
C ASN A 137 0.64 4.49 -11.86
N LEU A 138 1.76 4.50 -11.13
CA LEU A 138 2.42 5.73 -10.69
C LEU A 138 3.90 5.72 -11.03
N VAL A 139 4.33 6.70 -11.84
CA VAL A 139 5.74 6.96 -12.12
C VAL A 139 6.31 7.75 -10.94
N SER A 140 7.03 7.08 -10.06
CA SER A 140 7.56 7.73 -8.85
C SER A 140 8.96 8.34 -9.05
N HIS A 141 9.74 7.88 -10.03
CA HIS A 141 11.16 8.23 -10.18
C HIS A 141 11.54 8.48 -11.63
N THR A 142 12.61 9.25 -11.83
CA THR A 142 13.24 9.38 -13.14
C THR A 142 14.03 8.12 -13.48
N GLY A 143 14.01 7.70 -14.75
CA GLY A 143 14.81 6.58 -15.25
C GLY A 143 16.29 6.93 -15.31
N ILE A 144 17.00 6.91 -14.18
CA ILE A 144 18.42 7.28 -14.12
C ILE A 144 19.30 6.13 -14.65
N GLY A 145 20.23 6.45 -15.56
CA GLY A 145 21.32 5.56 -15.96
C GLY A 145 21.00 4.59 -17.09
N ARG A 146 19.90 4.80 -17.83
CA ARG A 146 19.60 4.06 -19.07
C ARG A 146 19.55 5.06 -20.23
N PRO A 147 20.19 4.77 -21.38
CA PRO A 147 20.18 5.70 -22.51
C PRO A 147 18.75 6.05 -22.91
N GLU A 148 18.50 7.33 -23.23
CA GLU A 148 17.16 7.87 -23.63
C GLU A 148 16.45 6.98 -24.66
N ASN A 149 17.23 6.30 -25.50
CA ASN A 149 16.73 5.54 -26.63
C ASN A 149 16.39 4.07 -26.31
N GLN A 150 16.64 3.56 -25.10
CA GLN A 150 16.44 2.14 -24.81
C GLN A 150 15.98 1.86 -23.37
N LYS A 151 14.68 1.59 -23.27
CA LYS A 151 13.91 0.95 -22.18
C LYS A 151 13.19 1.92 -21.25
N SER A 152 11.87 1.97 -21.44
CA SER A 152 10.89 2.63 -20.57
C SER A 152 11.05 2.27 -19.09
N VAL A 153 10.77 3.26 -18.23
CA VAL A 153 10.71 3.09 -16.77
C VAL A 153 9.66 2.05 -16.43
N LYS A 154 10.04 1.06 -15.60
CA LYS A 154 9.08 0.09 -15.07
C LYS A 154 8.18 0.80 -14.06
N VAL A 155 6.88 0.80 -14.33
CA VAL A 155 5.91 1.54 -13.53
C VAL A 155 5.19 0.58 -12.58
N PRO A 156 5.27 0.79 -11.25
CA PRO A 156 4.48 0.00 -10.30
C PRO A 156 2.98 0.26 -10.51
N SER A 157 2.19 -0.81 -10.41
CA SER A 157 0.73 -0.77 -10.32
C SER A 157 0.33 -0.88 -8.86
N TYR A 158 -0.58 -0.02 -8.42
CA TYR A 158 -1.17 -0.02 -7.09
C TYR A 158 -2.61 -0.50 -7.23
N VAL A 159 -3.01 -1.44 -6.39
CA VAL A 159 -4.38 -1.99 -6.34
C VAL A 159 -4.92 -1.81 -4.94
N VAL A 160 -5.96 -1.02 -4.76
CA VAL A 160 -6.64 -0.83 -3.48
C VAL A 160 -7.58 -2.03 -3.27
N LEU A 161 -7.23 -2.90 -2.33
CA LEU A 161 -8.03 -4.09 -2.01
C LEU A 161 -9.11 -3.80 -0.97
N TYR A 162 -8.87 -2.83 -0.09
CA TYR A 162 -9.78 -2.50 0.99
C TYR A 162 -9.61 -1.04 1.41
N ASP A 163 -10.70 -0.29 1.57
CA ASP A 163 -10.65 1.09 2.02
C ASP A 163 -11.84 1.45 2.92
N GLU A 164 -11.54 1.92 4.12
CA GLU A 164 -12.48 2.50 5.07
C GLU A 164 -12.24 4.00 5.29
N ILE A 165 -11.13 4.54 4.78
CA ILE A 165 -10.71 5.91 5.03
C ILE A 165 -11.46 6.86 4.10
N TRP A 166 -11.60 6.48 2.83
CA TRP A 166 -12.16 7.36 1.80
C TRP A 166 -13.50 6.86 1.22
N HIS A 167 -13.84 5.58 1.41
CA HIS A 167 -15.09 4.97 0.92
C HIS A 167 -16.39 5.58 1.48
N ASP A 168 -16.39 6.12 2.71
CA ASP A 168 -17.58 6.73 3.33
C ASP A 168 -17.80 8.21 2.94
N ARG A 169 -17.02 8.77 2.01
CA ARG A 169 -17.15 10.20 1.65
C ARG A 169 -18.30 10.40 0.65
N PRO A 170 -19.16 11.41 0.85
CA PRO A 170 -20.32 11.68 -0.01
C PRO A 170 -19.95 12.14 -1.44
N ASP A 171 -18.68 12.42 -1.72
CA ASP A 171 -18.22 12.86 -3.05
C ASP A 171 -17.84 11.67 -3.95
N PRO A 172 -18.57 11.41 -5.06
CA PRO A 172 -18.51 10.09 -5.70
C PRO A 172 -17.42 9.88 -6.78
N ILE A 173 -16.62 10.89 -7.19
CA ILE A 173 -15.98 10.82 -8.53
C ILE A 173 -14.44 11.04 -8.62
N ALA A 174 -13.71 11.61 -7.65
CA ALA A 174 -12.24 11.75 -7.85
C ALA A 174 -11.38 11.89 -6.58
N MET A 175 -11.97 12.25 -5.45
CA MET A 175 -11.19 12.64 -4.28
C MET A 175 -10.56 11.48 -3.47
N PRO A 176 -11.14 10.25 -3.43
CA PRO A 176 -10.50 9.10 -2.76
C PRO A 176 -9.20 8.65 -3.42
N LEU A 177 -9.22 8.44 -4.74
CA LEU A 177 -8.10 7.85 -5.47
C LEU A 177 -6.93 8.82 -5.62
N GLU A 178 -7.20 10.10 -5.94
CA GLU A 178 -6.18 11.14 -6.03
C GLU A 178 -5.40 11.32 -4.71
N GLN A 179 -6.09 11.22 -3.56
CA GLN A 179 -5.43 11.29 -2.25
C GLN A 179 -4.51 10.10 -2.01
N ILE A 180 -4.93 8.89 -2.40
CA ILE A 180 -4.09 7.69 -2.32
C ILE A 180 -2.88 7.83 -3.27
N GLN A 181 -3.09 8.29 -4.50
CA GLN A 181 -2.03 8.53 -5.49
C GLN A 181 -0.98 9.53 -4.97
N LYS A 182 -1.42 10.70 -4.48
CA LYS A 182 -0.56 11.73 -3.90
C LYS A 182 0.22 11.23 -2.67
N MET A 183 -0.45 10.49 -1.79
CA MET A 183 0.18 9.89 -0.63
C MET A 183 1.23 8.85 -1.03
N CYS A 184 0.90 7.94 -1.94
CA CYS A 184 1.86 6.95 -2.46
C CYS A 184 3.07 7.64 -3.08
N PHE A 185 2.87 8.72 -3.84
CA PHE A 185 3.96 9.51 -4.40
C PHE A 185 4.83 10.14 -3.31
N ALA A 186 4.22 10.81 -2.32
CA ALA A 186 4.94 11.43 -1.22
C ALA A 186 5.76 10.41 -0.40
N LEU A 187 5.19 9.24 -0.09
CA LEU A 187 5.88 8.17 0.63
C LEU A 187 7.13 7.67 -0.09
N CYS A 188 7.16 7.71 -1.42
CA CYS A 188 8.35 7.32 -2.17
C CYS A 188 9.51 8.33 -2.00
N HIS A 189 9.24 9.57 -1.58
CA HIS A 189 10.22 10.65 -1.37
C HIS A 189 10.64 10.85 0.09
N LEU A 190 9.98 10.20 1.05
CA LEU A 190 10.28 10.30 2.48
C LEU A 190 11.37 9.33 2.95
N TYR A 191 12.02 8.64 2.01
CA TYR A 191 13.07 7.68 2.32
C TYR A 191 14.39 8.36 2.70
N GLY A 192 14.76 8.31 3.98
CA GLY A 192 15.89 9.06 4.54
C GLY A 192 17.30 8.62 4.14
N TYR A 193 17.45 7.51 3.40
CA TYR A 193 18.78 6.97 3.04
C TYR A 193 19.33 7.48 1.70
N ALA A 194 18.52 8.12 0.86
CA ALA A 194 19.02 8.87 -0.29
C ALA A 194 18.05 10.01 -0.65
N PRO A 195 18.54 11.13 -1.19
CA PRO A 195 17.70 12.28 -1.58
C PRO A 195 16.90 12.01 -2.86
N ARG A 196 16.46 10.77 -3.10
CA ARG A 196 15.84 10.31 -4.35
C ARG A 196 14.65 9.41 -4.08
N THR A 197 13.77 9.32 -5.06
CA THR A 197 12.59 8.46 -5.02
C THR A 197 12.96 7.01 -5.30
N HIS A 198 12.58 6.09 -4.41
CA HIS A 198 12.99 4.68 -4.49
C HIS A 198 11.85 3.74 -4.88
N VAL A 199 12.14 2.83 -5.80
CA VAL A 199 11.36 1.60 -6.05
C VAL A 199 12.30 0.42 -5.85
N TYR A 200 12.07 -0.38 -4.80
CA TYR A 200 12.89 -1.55 -4.52
C TYR A 200 12.66 -2.67 -5.53
N TRP A 201 13.75 -3.21 -6.07
CA TRP A 201 13.81 -4.52 -6.71
C TRP A 201 14.53 -5.47 -5.73
N VAL A 202 13.80 -6.41 -5.15
CA VAL A 202 14.44 -7.58 -4.51
C VAL A 202 14.51 -8.63 -5.61
N ASN A 203 15.71 -8.84 -6.17
CA ASN A 203 15.95 -9.99 -7.02
C ASN A 203 16.04 -11.21 -6.08
N ASN A 204 15.09 -12.14 -6.20
CA ASN A 204 15.29 -13.51 -5.74
C ASN A 204 16.11 -14.28 -6.79
#